data_AF-A0A820XS51-F1
#
_entry.id   AF-A0A820XS51-F1
#
_cell.length_a   1.000
_cell.length_b   1.000
_cell.length_c   1.000
_cell.angle_alpha   90.00
_cell.angle_beta   90.00
_cell.angle_gamma   90.00
#
_symmetry.space_group_name_H-M   'P 1'
#
loop_
_entity.id
_entity.type
_entity.pdbx_description
1 polymer ?
#
loop_
_entity_poly.entity_id
_entity_poly.type
_entity_poly.pdbx_seq_one_letter_code
_entity_poly.pdbx_strand_id
1 'polypeptide(L)'
;MIGYFLMDGFDYMYPNILDSSLSSIVYVILAGVFVIDCTLELLAVYNIDSGIDRYIAMVVSCIFDKIGSHAYFLGALFAATAFTSSNTVLTFNRIGVFGFAIGAAINMIVPGSSILYFWANSLNLLGSLLYVVSIIMIGVPLTQIIVILGDFVYVIDSVLYIICWFFDRRLAMEQGEQILLLKKESKTSSSNSEMIR
;
A
#
# COMPACT_ATOMS: atom_id res chain seq x y z
N MET A 1 5.22 -1.08 6.42
CA MET A 1 6.35 -1.93 5.96
C MET A 1 7.53 -1.93 6.92
N ILE A 2 8.14 -0.79 7.30
CA ILE A 2 9.26 -0.77 8.27
C ILE A 2 8.95 -1.52 9.58
N GLY A 3 7.74 -1.36 10.12
CA GLY A 3 7.31 -2.08 11.33
C GLY A 3 7.28 -3.61 11.14
N TYR A 4 6.77 -4.10 10.00
CA TYR A 4 6.77 -5.53 9.67
C TYR A 4 8.19 -6.05 9.52
N PHE A 5 9.05 -5.34 8.77
CA PHE A 5 10.45 -5.73 8.58
C PHE A 5 11.19 -5.90 9.91
N LEU A 6 10.99 -4.95 10.85
CA LEU A 6 11.59 -5.02 12.17
C LEU A 6 11.03 -6.19 12.99
N MET A 7 9.71 -6.38 13.01
CA MET A 7 9.07 -7.48 13.73
C MET A 7 9.53 -8.83 13.22
N ASP A 8 9.47 -9.05 11.91
CA ASP A 8 9.83 -10.32 11.27
C ASP A 8 11.32 -10.62 11.42
N GLY A 9 12.16 -9.58 11.34
CA GLY A 9 13.59 -9.68 11.60
C GLY A 9 13.92 -10.02 13.06
N PHE A 10 13.21 -9.40 14.02
CA PHE A 10 13.39 -9.71 15.44
C PHE A 10 12.89 -11.11 15.80
N ASP A 11 11.72 -11.51 15.32
CA ASP A 11 11.17 -12.85 15.53
C ASP A 11 12.09 -13.94 14.94
N TYR A 12 12.73 -13.66 13.81
CA TYR A 12 13.69 -14.59 13.20
C TYR A 12 15.02 -14.69 13.97
N MET A 13 15.60 -13.55 14.36
CA MET A 13 16.90 -13.53 15.06
C MET A 13 16.79 -13.93 16.52
N TYR A 14 15.65 -13.65 17.17
CA TYR A 14 15.46 -13.76 18.61
C TYR A 14 14.08 -14.35 18.98
N PRO A 15 13.78 -15.61 18.61
CA PRO A 15 12.46 -16.22 18.72
C PRO A 15 11.91 -16.35 20.16
N ASN A 16 12.73 -16.08 21.18
CA ASN A 16 12.35 -16.16 22.60
C ASN A 16 12.27 -14.79 23.29
N ILE A 17 12.56 -13.68 22.58
CA ILE A 17 12.60 -12.33 23.19
C ILE A 17 11.24 -11.64 23.09
N LEU A 18 10.50 -11.85 21.99
CA LEU A 18 9.19 -11.26 21.79
C LEU A 18 8.10 -12.18 22.35
N ASP A 19 7.27 -11.63 23.25
CA ASP A 19 6.06 -12.31 23.71
C ASP A 19 5.09 -12.47 22.52
N SER A 20 4.59 -13.69 22.30
CA SER A 20 3.70 -14.00 21.19
C SER A 20 2.41 -13.17 21.21
N SER A 21 1.95 -12.77 22.41
CA SER A 21 0.82 -11.86 22.58
C SER A 21 1.17 -10.45 22.09
N LEU A 22 2.36 -9.96 22.41
CA LEU A 22 2.85 -8.65 21.98
C LEU A 22 3.02 -8.59 20.46
N SER A 23 3.67 -9.59 19.85
CA SER A 23 3.82 -9.65 18.39
C SER A 23 2.47 -9.64 17.68
N SER A 24 1.50 -10.42 18.18
CA SER A 24 0.14 -10.47 17.62
C SER A 24 -0.57 -9.11 17.65
N ILE A 25 -0.44 -8.35 18.75
CA ILE A 25 -1.02 -7.01 18.88
C ILE A 25 -0.36 -6.04 17.88
N VAL A 26 0.96 -6.09 17.76
CA VAL A 26 1.70 -5.23 16.84
C VAL A 26 1.27 -5.50 15.39
N TYR A 27 1.15 -6.77 14.97
CA TYR A 27 0.67 -7.12 13.63
C TYR A 27 -0.75 -6.62 13.36
N VAL A 28 -1.66 -6.70 14.34
CA VAL A 28 -3.02 -6.13 14.20
C VAL A 28 -2.97 -4.62 13.99
N ILE A 29 -2.16 -3.90 14.77
CA ILE A 29 -2.01 -2.44 14.62
C ILE A 29 -1.44 -2.10 13.24
N LEU A 30 -0.39 -2.78 12.81
CA LEU A 30 0.24 -2.56 11.52
C LEU A 30 -0.73 -2.84 10.36
N ALA A 31 -1.55 -3.90 10.46
CA ALA A 31 -2.58 -4.20 9.47
C ALA A 31 -3.70 -3.14 9.46
N GLY A 32 -4.09 -2.63 10.63
CA GLY A 32 -5.04 -1.53 10.74
C GLY A 32 -4.54 -0.24 10.09
N VAL A 33 -3.26 0.11 10.28
CA VAL A 33 -2.62 1.24 9.58
C VAL A 33 -2.69 1.06 8.06
N PHE A 34 -2.47 -0.16 7.57
CA PHE A 34 -2.54 -0.44 6.13
C PHE A 34 -3.95 -0.28 5.55
N VAL A 35 -4.99 -0.68 6.30
CA VAL A 35 -6.39 -0.42 5.93
C VAL A 35 -6.68 1.07 5.80
N ILE A 36 -6.13 1.90 6.72
CA ILE A 36 -6.30 3.36 6.67
C ILE A 36 -5.58 3.92 5.43
N ASP A 37 -4.34 3.50 5.20
CA ASP A 37 -3.52 3.97 4.06
C ASP A 37 -4.22 3.69 2.72
N CYS A 38 -4.66 2.45 2.47
CA CYS A 38 -5.42 2.12 1.27
C CYS A 38 -6.75 2.89 1.15
N THR A 39 -7.36 3.30 2.28
CA THR A 39 -8.55 4.18 2.23
C THR A 39 -8.19 5.56 1.69
N LEU A 40 -7.11 6.13 2.22
CA LEU A 40 -6.66 7.47 1.85
C LEU A 40 -6.23 7.50 0.38
N GLU A 41 -5.53 6.47 -0.08
CA GLU A 41 -5.14 6.33 -1.48
C GLU A 41 -6.36 6.23 -2.39
N LEU A 42 -7.32 5.36 -2.08
CA LEU A 42 -8.55 5.23 -2.88
C LEU A 42 -9.32 6.55 -2.93
N LEU A 43 -9.45 7.26 -1.82
CA LEU A 43 -10.10 8.58 -1.78
C LEU A 43 -9.35 9.62 -2.60
N ALA A 44 -8.02 9.60 -2.58
CA ALA A 44 -7.20 10.53 -3.35
C ALA A 44 -7.39 10.32 -4.85
N VAL A 45 -7.45 9.06 -5.32
CA VAL A 45 -7.62 8.74 -6.74
C VAL A 45 -9.07 8.92 -7.21
N TYR A 46 -10.06 8.53 -6.39
CA TYR A 46 -11.48 8.60 -6.75
C TYR A 46 -11.98 10.03 -6.98
N ASN A 47 -11.40 11.01 -6.29
CA ASN A 47 -11.78 12.42 -6.43
C ASN A 47 -11.12 13.10 -7.65
N ILE A 48 -10.31 12.40 -8.44
CA ILE A 48 -9.70 12.96 -9.65
C ILE A 48 -10.65 12.74 -10.83
N ASP A 49 -11.32 13.82 -11.22
CA ASP A 49 -12.32 13.83 -12.28
C ASP A 49 -11.61 13.83 -13.65
N SER A 50 -11.22 12.65 -14.14
CA SER A 50 -10.74 12.52 -15.51
C SER A 50 -11.10 11.16 -16.13
N GLY A 51 -11.73 11.19 -17.30
CA GLY A 51 -12.13 10.01 -18.08
C GLY A 51 -10.97 9.32 -18.82
N ILE A 52 -9.76 9.36 -18.28
CA ILE A 52 -8.57 8.75 -18.87
C ILE A 52 -8.42 7.34 -18.29
N ASP A 53 -8.26 6.33 -19.15
CA ASP A 53 -8.13 4.90 -18.79
C ASP A 53 -7.15 4.63 -17.64
N ARG A 54 -6.11 5.47 -17.52
CA ARG A 54 -5.15 5.49 -16.40
C ARG A 54 -5.84 5.55 -15.03
N TYR A 55 -6.80 6.45 -14.82
CA TYR A 55 -7.44 6.63 -13.53
C TYR A 55 -8.38 5.49 -13.20
N ILE A 56 -9.02 4.90 -14.21
CA ILE A 56 -9.81 3.68 -14.04
C ILE A 56 -8.89 2.55 -13.53
N ALA A 57 -7.74 2.35 -14.16
CA ALA A 57 -6.77 1.34 -13.71
C ALA A 57 -6.28 1.60 -12.27
N MET A 58 -6.00 2.85 -11.92
CA MET A 58 -5.61 3.22 -10.55
C MET A 58 -6.73 2.94 -9.54
N VAL A 59 -7.98 3.31 -9.84
CA VAL A 59 -9.12 3.01 -8.95
C VAL A 59 -9.30 1.52 -8.77
N VAL A 60 -9.25 0.73 -9.85
CA VAL A 60 -9.39 -0.73 -9.78
C VAL A 60 -8.26 -1.32 -8.94
N SER A 61 -7.03 -0.87 -9.13
CA SER A 61 -5.88 -1.28 -8.31
C SER A 61 -6.12 -1.00 -6.83
N CYS A 62 -6.49 0.23 -6.47
CA CYS A 62 -6.80 0.62 -5.09
C CYS A 62 -7.95 -0.19 -4.48
N ILE A 63 -8.94 -0.62 -5.28
CA ILE A 63 -10.01 -1.52 -4.81
C ILE A 63 -9.44 -2.88 -4.39
N PHE A 64 -8.53 -3.47 -5.18
CA PHE A 64 -7.89 -4.73 -4.82
C PHE A 64 -7.00 -4.60 -3.57
N ASP A 65 -6.25 -3.51 -3.45
CA ASP A 65 -5.45 -3.22 -2.24
C ASP A 65 -6.36 -3.00 -1.03
N LYS A 66 -7.53 -2.38 -1.22
CA LYS A 66 -8.51 -2.20 -0.16
C LYS A 66 -9.15 -3.52 0.29
N ILE A 67 -9.48 -4.41 -0.64
CA ILE A 67 -9.98 -5.75 -0.31
C ILE A 67 -8.88 -6.54 0.40
N GLY A 68 -7.64 -6.48 -0.11
CA GLY A 68 -6.48 -7.14 0.44
C GLY A 68 -6.20 -6.72 1.88
N SER A 69 -6.19 -5.42 2.15
CA SER A 69 -5.92 -4.85 3.49
C SER A 69 -6.96 -5.25 4.53
N HIS A 70 -8.25 -5.23 4.19
CA HIS A 70 -9.27 -5.70 5.14
C HIS A 70 -9.17 -7.20 5.39
N ALA A 71 -8.95 -8.01 4.35
CA ALA A 71 -8.79 -9.44 4.51
C ALA A 71 -7.58 -9.76 5.41
N TYR A 72 -6.44 -9.10 5.16
CA TYR A 72 -5.24 -9.27 5.97
C TYR A 72 -5.45 -8.82 7.43
N PHE A 73 -6.14 -7.69 7.65
CA PHE A 73 -6.50 -7.22 8.99
C PHE A 73 -7.41 -8.20 9.74
N LEU A 74 -8.42 -8.78 9.07
CA LEU A 74 -9.25 -9.82 9.66
C LEU A 74 -8.44 -11.07 10.00
N GLY A 75 -7.51 -11.48 9.12
CA GLY A 75 -6.57 -12.57 9.38
C GLY A 75 -5.73 -12.32 10.64
N ALA A 76 -5.17 -11.13 10.79
CA ALA A 76 -4.41 -10.71 11.97
C ALA A 76 -5.26 -10.71 13.24
N LEU A 77 -6.50 -10.21 13.19
CA LEU A 77 -7.43 -10.23 14.33
C LEU A 77 -7.76 -11.67 14.75
N PHE A 78 -8.04 -12.57 13.80
CA PHE A 78 -8.32 -13.97 14.12
C PHE A 78 -7.10 -14.68 14.72
N ALA A 79 -5.89 -14.38 14.22
CA ALA A 79 -4.66 -14.90 14.79
C ALA A 79 -4.44 -14.39 16.24
N ALA A 80 -4.67 -13.10 16.48
CA ALA A 80 -4.47 -12.48 17.79
C ALA A 80 -5.50 -12.90 18.85
N THR A 81 -6.75 -13.19 18.44
CA THR A 81 -7.84 -13.57 19.34
C THR A 81 -7.95 -15.08 19.60
N ALA A 82 -6.89 -15.84 19.27
CA ALA A 82 -6.80 -17.28 19.45
C ALA A 82 -7.93 -18.08 18.77
N PHE A 83 -8.48 -17.57 17.67
CA PHE A 83 -9.32 -18.40 16.80
C PHE A 83 -8.43 -19.50 16.20
N THR A 84 -8.49 -20.70 16.77
CA THR A 84 -7.62 -21.84 16.47
C THR A 84 -7.83 -22.45 15.09
N SER A 85 -8.75 -21.93 14.28
CA SER A 85 -8.89 -22.33 12.88
C SER A 85 -7.77 -21.73 12.04
N SER A 86 -6.64 -22.44 12.01
CA SER A 86 -5.51 -22.16 11.11
C SER A 86 -5.97 -21.97 9.67
N ASN A 87 -7.02 -22.70 9.25
CA ASN A 87 -7.61 -22.58 7.93
C ASN A 87 -8.28 -21.22 7.68
N THR A 88 -8.96 -20.66 8.68
CA THR A 88 -9.62 -19.36 8.56
C THR A 88 -8.58 -18.25 8.45
N VAL A 89 -7.58 -18.26 9.34
CA VAL A 89 -6.44 -17.30 9.30
C VAL A 89 -5.72 -17.38 7.95
N LEU A 90 -5.41 -18.60 7.49
CA LEU A 90 -4.74 -18.82 6.21
C LEU A 90 -5.59 -18.35 5.02
N THR A 91 -6.91 -18.53 5.07
CA THR A 91 -7.83 -18.07 4.01
C THR A 91 -7.81 -16.55 3.90
N PHE A 92 -7.91 -15.84 5.02
CA PHE A 92 -7.87 -14.38 5.03
C PHE A 92 -6.51 -13.83 4.59
N ASN A 93 -5.41 -14.45 5.02
CA ASN A 93 -4.06 -14.09 4.55
C ASN A 93 -3.90 -14.33 3.04
N ARG A 94 -4.44 -15.43 2.51
CA ARG A 94 -4.45 -15.71 1.06
C ARG A 94 -5.20 -14.63 0.30
N ILE A 95 -6.43 -14.31 0.70
CA ILE A 95 -7.22 -13.26 0.06
C ILE A 95 -6.46 -11.92 0.12
N GLY A 96 -5.85 -11.60 1.26
CA GLY A 96 -5.02 -10.43 1.45
C GLY A 96 -3.90 -10.32 0.43
N VAL A 97 -3.01 -11.30 0.43
CA VAL A 97 -1.82 -11.34 -0.43
C VAL A 97 -2.16 -11.38 -1.92
N PHE A 98 -3.18 -12.15 -2.32
CA PHE A 98 -3.61 -12.15 -3.72
C PHE A 98 -4.25 -10.82 -4.13
N GLY A 99 -4.97 -10.15 -3.23
CA GLY A 99 -5.47 -8.80 -3.46
C GLY A 99 -4.34 -7.83 -3.81
N PHE A 100 -3.29 -7.76 -2.98
CA PHE A 100 -2.13 -6.91 -3.23
C PHE A 100 -1.35 -7.28 -4.49
N ALA A 101 -1.24 -8.58 -4.80
CA ALA A 101 -0.57 -9.02 -6.01
C ALA A 101 -1.33 -8.60 -7.28
N ILE A 102 -2.66 -8.67 -7.26
CA ILE A 102 -3.49 -8.18 -8.37
C ILE A 102 -3.40 -6.66 -8.49
N GLY A 103 -3.50 -5.92 -7.38
CA GLY A 103 -3.31 -4.46 -7.35
C GLY A 103 -1.96 -4.05 -7.95
N ALA A 104 -0.87 -4.63 -7.45
CA ALA A 104 0.48 -4.38 -7.96
C ALA A 104 0.63 -4.73 -9.46
N ALA A 105 0.01 -5.82 -9.93
CA ALA A 105 0.01 -6.17 -11.35
C ALA A 105 -0.74 -5.14 -12.21
N ILE A 106 -1.85 -4.59 -11.72
CA ILE A 106 -2.58 -3.50 -12.38
C ILE A 106 -1.75 -2.21 -12.35
N ASN A 107 -1.03 -1.92 -11.27
CA ASN A 107 -0.17 -0.73 -11.21
C ASN A 107 0.96 -0.76 -12.26
N MET A 108 1.38 -1.92 -12.76
CA MET A 108 2.35 -2.03 -13.85
C MET A 108 1.86 -1.44 -15.18
N ILE A 109 0.54 -1.42 -15.43
CA ILE A 109 -0.03 -0.83 -16.65
C ILE A 109 -0.32 0.66 -16.50
N VAL A 110 -0.17 1.23 -15.29
CA VAL A 110 -0.36 2.66 -15.02
C VAL A 110 0.92 3.41 -15.43
N PRO A 111 0.89 4.24 -16.49
CA PRO A 111 2.08 4.98 -16.91
C PRO A 111 2.49 6.01 -15.84
N GLY A 112 3.75 5.94 -15.42
CA GLY A 112 4.37 6.91 -14.52
C GLY A 112 5.00 8.09 -15.26
N SER A 113 5.28 9.18 -14.55
CA SER A 113 5.97 10.36 -15.08
C SER A 113 7.48 10.16 -15.28
N SER A 114 8.05 9.10 -14.69
CA SER A 114 9.50 8.84 -14.70
C SER A 114 9.82 7.35 -14.70
N ILE A 115 11.06 7.01 -15.05
CA ILE A 115 11.56 5.63 -14.97
C ILE A 115 11.59 5.11 -13.52
N LEU A 116 11.63 6.00 -12.52
CA LEU A 116 11.59 5.62 -11.12
C LEU A 116 10.22 5.03 -10.73
N TYR A 117 9.12 5.49 -11.34
CA TYR A 117 7.80 4.88 -11.15
C TYR A 117 7.74 3.44 -11.68
N PHE A 118 8.38 3.18 -12.83
CA PHE A 118 8.47 1.82 -13.35
C PHE A 118 9.21 0.90 -12.38
N TRP A 119 10.32 1.37 -11.81
CA TRP A 119 11.06 0.62 -10.79
C TRP A 119 10.26 0.43 -9.50
N ALA A 120 9.58 1.48 -9.02
CA ALA A 120 8.72 1.39 -7.84
C ALA A 120 7.59 0.36 -8.03
N ASN A 121 6.86 0.42 -9.15
CA ASN A 121 5.82 -0.56 -9.49
C ASN A 121 6.40 -1.99 -9.63
N SER A 122 7.59 -2.12 -10.21
CA SER A 122 8.26 -3.43 -10.36
C SER A 122 8.67 -4.02 -9.01
N LEU A 123 9.17 -3.20 -8.09
CA LEU A 123 9.51 -3.63 -6.73
C LEU A 123 8.26 -3.97 -5.91
N ASN A 124 7.20 -3.17 -6.03
CA ASN A 124 5.91 -3.47 -5.41
C ASN A 124 5.38 -4.84 -5.89
N LEU A 125 5.38 -5.09 -7.21
CA LEU A 125 5.00 -6.39 -7.77
C LEU A 125 5.91 -7.52 -7.27
N LEU A 126 7.23 -7.31 -7.23
CA LEU A 126 8.18 -8.29 -6.72
C LEU A 126 7.90 -8.62 -5.24
N GLY A 127 7.68 -7.61 -4.40
CA GLY A 127 7.29 -7.77 -3.00
C GLY A 127 6.02 -8.60 -2.87
N SER A 128 4.96 -8.22 -3.60
CA SER A 128 3.69 -8.96 -3.61
C SER A 128 3.85 -10.41 -4.06
N LEU A 129 4.69 -10.68 -5.06
CA LEU A 129 4.96 -12.04 -5.52
C LEU A 129 5.75 -12.86 -4.50
N LEU A 130 6.69 -12.27 -3.76
CA LEU A 130 7.39 -12.94 -2.66
C LEU A 130 6.39 -13.38 -1.57
N TYR A 131 5.42 -12.53 -1.25
CA TYR A 131 4.33 -12.87 -0.34
C TYR A 131 3.41 -13.98 -0.88
N VAL A 132 3.11 -13.99 -2.19
CA VAL A 132 2.37 -15.10 -2.81
C VAL A 132 3.15 -16.40 -2.68
N VAL A 133 4.46 -16.37 -2.95
CA VAL A 133 5.33 -17.55 -2.82
C VAL A 133 5.38 -18.03 -1.36
N SER A 134 5.46 -17.13 -0.38
CA SER A 134 5.51 -17.50 1.04
C SER A 134 4.24 -18.22 1.50
N ILE A 135 3.07 -17.83 0.98
CA ILE A 135 1.79 -18.49 1.26
C ILE A 135 1.68 -19.88 0.61
N ILE A 136 2.32 -20.11 -0.54
CA ILE A 136 2.30 -21.40 -1.25
C ILE A 136 3.32 -22.37 -0.63
N MET A 137 4.49 -21.88 -0.24
CA MET A 137 5.54 -22.66 0.39
C MET A 137 5.24 -22.81 1.88
N ILE A 138 4.47 -23.83 2.25
CA ILE A 138 4.15 -24.16 3.66
C ILE A 138 5.36 -24.86 4.31
N GLY A 139 6.48 -24.14 4.48
CA GLY A 139 7.76 -24.68 4.97
C GLY A 139 8.52 -23.69 5.85
N VAL A 140 8.48 -23.93 7.16
CA VAL A 140 8.64 -22.91 8.23
C VAL A 140 9.91 -22.05 8.18
N PRO A 141 11.13 -22.52 7.83
CA PRO A 141 12.30 -21.63 7.81
C PRO A 141 12.40 -20.77 6.54
N LEU A 142 12.09 -21.37 5.38
CA LEU A 142 12.23 -20.70 4.10
C LEU A 142 11.12 -19.66 3.89
N THR A 143 9.91 -19.94 4.38
CA THR A 143 8.80 -18.98 4.39
C THR A 143 9.18 -17.69 5.09
N GLN A 144 9.78 -17.75 6.27
CA GLN A 144 10.14 -16.57 7.05
C GLN A 144 11.22 -15.74 6.37
N ILE A 145 12.22 -16.38 5.74
CA ILE A 145 13.24 -15.68 4.94
C ILE A 145 12.59 -14.93 3.76
N ILE A 146 11.66 -15.58 3.05
CA ILE A 146 10.97 -14.97 1.91
C ILE A 146 10.12 -13.77 2.36
N VAL A 147 9.44 -13.87 3.50
CA VAL A 147 8.66 -12.76 4.06
C VAL A 147 9.58 -11.57 4.40
N ILE A 148 10.69 -11.80 5.11
CA ILE A 148 11.66 -10.74 5.44
C ILE A 148 12.22 -10.08 4.17
N LEU A 149 12.51 -10.86 3.12
CA LEU A 149 12.95 -10.33 1.84
C LEU A 149 11.85 -9.50 1.16
N GLY A 150 10.60 -9.95 1.21
CA GLY A 150 9.44 -9.20 0.72
C GLY A 150 9.30 -7.85 1.40
N ASP A 151 9.39 -7.83 2.74
CA ASP A 151 9.38 -6.61 3.53
C ASP A 151 10.52 -5.65 3.20
N PHE A 152 11.73 -6.18 3.03
CA PHE A 152 12.87 -5.38 2.62
C PHE A 152 12.65 -4.73 1.25
N VAL A 153 12.11 -5.49 0.29
CA VAL A 153 11.75 -4.98 -1.04
C VAL A 153 10.70 -3.88 -0.94
N TYR A 154 9.65 -4.07 -0.13
CA TYR A 154 8.64 -3.04 0.09
C TYR A 154 9.21 -1.78 0.76
N VAL A 155 10.17 -1.89 1.68
CA VAL A 155 10.83 -0.71 2.24
C VAL A 155 11.56 0.08 1.15
N ILE A 156 12.26 -0.60 0.23
CA ILE A 156 12.91 0.07 -0.90
C ILE A 156 11.88 0.72 -1.82
N ASP A 157 10.78 0.04 -2.13
CA ASP A 157 9.71 0.60 -2.98
C ASP A 157 9.16 1.91 -2.38
N SER A 158 9.01 1.95 -1.06
CA SER A 158 8.33 3.05 -0.39
C SER A 158 9.23 4.27 -0.42
N VAL A 159 10.54 4.06 -0.29
CA VAL A 159 11.55 5.11 -0.50
C VAL A 159 11.51 5.63 -1.94
N LEU A 160 11.39 4.75 -2.95
CA LEU A 160 11.28 5.19 -4.34
C LEU A 160 10.01 6.00 -4.60
N TYR A 161 8.84 5.59 -4.08
CA TYR A 161 7.60 6.36 -4.20
C TYR A 161 7.70 7.73 -3.53
N ILE A 162 8.34 7.83 -2.37
CA ILE A 162 8.60 9.13 -1.71
C ILE A 162 9.47 10.01 -2.61
N ILE A 163 10.55 9.46 -3.18
CA ILE A 163 11.42 10.20 -4.10
C ILE A 163 10.64 10.67 -5.33
N CYS A 164 9.87 9.78 -5.98
CA CYS A 164 9.00 10.10 -7.11
C CYS A 164 8.03 11.24 -6.79
N TRP A 165 7.39 11.20 -5.62
CA TRP A 165 6.46 12.23 -5.18
C TRP A 165 7.12 13.60 -5.02
N PHE A 166 8.34 13.66 -4.47
CA PHE A 166 9.10 14.92 -4.38
C PHE A 166 9.49 15.44 -5.76
N PHE A 167 9.88 14.57 -6.69
CA PHE A 167 10.17 14.95 -8.08
C PHE A 167 8.96 15.53 -8.78
N ASP A 168 7.80 14.87 -8.69
CA ASP A 168 6.57 15.34 -9.32
C ASP A 168 6.12 16.68 -8.75
N ARG A 169 6.21 16.88 -7.42
CA ARG A 169 5.90 18.17 -6.79
C ARG A 169 6.82 19.29 -7.25
N ARG A 170 8.11 19.01 -7.39
CA ARG A 170 9.08 19.99 -7.89
C ARG A 170 8.75 20.38 -9.35
N LEU A 171 8.46 19.40 -10.20
CA LEU A 171 8.06 19.66 -11.60
C LEU A 171 6.77 20.49 -11.69
N ALA A 172 5.74 20.16 -10.88
CA ALA A 172 4.49 20.92 -10.84
C ALA A 172 4.70 22.37 -10.36
N MET A 173 5.62 22.59 -9.40
CA MET A 173 6.03 23.93 -8.97
C MET A 173 6.75 24.70 -10.08
N GLU A 174 7.69 24.06 -10.78
CA GLU A 174 8.45 24.66 -11.89
C GLU A 174 7.54 25.00 -13.08
N GLN A 175 6.48 24.23 -13.31
CA GLN A 175 5.46 24.48 -14.35
C GLN A 175 4.40 25.52 -13.95
N GLY A 176 4.47 26.08 -12.73
CA GLY A 176 3.56 27.11 -12.28
C GLY A 176 2.14 26.64 -11.99
N GLU A 177 1.90 25.33 -11.82
CA GLU A 177 0.56 24.79 -11.52
C GLU A 177 0.01 25.28 -10.18
N GLN A 178 0.88 25.60 -9.21
CA GLN A 178 0.46 26.26 -7.96
C GLN A 178 -0.11 27.67 -8.19
N ILE A 179 0.36 28.40 -9.22
CA ILE A 179 -0.16 29.72 -9.58
C ILE A 179 -1.54 29.59 -10.24
N LEU A 180 -1.78 28.51 -11.01
CA LEU A 180 -3.06 28.26 -11.67
C LEU A 180 -4.18 27.90 -10.68
N LEU A 181 -3.90 27.12 -9.65
CA LEU A 181 -4.87 26.79 -8.59
C LEU A 181 -5.24 28.01 -7.74
N LEU A 182 -4.24 28.80 -7.29
CA LEU A 182 -4.48 30.05 -6.55
C LEU A 182 -5.22 31.11 -7.40
N LYS A 183 -4.93 31.16 -8.72
CA LYS A 183 -5.61 32.10 -9.63
C LYS A 183 -7.05 31.67 -9.94
N LYS A 184 -7.32 30.36 -9.98
CA LYS A 184 -8.69 29.82 -10.13
C LYS A 184 -9.54 30.15 -8.90
N GLU A 185 -9.02 29.99 -7.69
CA GLU A 185 -9.70 30.41 -6.45
C GLU A 185 -9.94 31.93 -6.40
N SER A 186 -8.97 32.74 -6.83
CA SER A 186 -9.16 34.20 -6.91
C SER A 186 -10.29 34.60 -7.87
N LYS A 187 -10.44 33.92 -9.01
CA LYS A 187 -11.51 34.20 -9.99
C LYS A 187 -12.88 33.77 -9.48
N THR A 188 -13.00 32.63 -8.82
CA THR A 188 -14.26 32.17 -8.22
C THR A 188 -14.71 33.11 -7.09
N SER A 189 -13.78 33.67 -6.31
CA SER A 189 -14.10 34.67 -5.28
C SER A 189 -14.57 36.01 -5.87
N SER A 190 -13.99 36.46 -6.99
CA SER A 190 -14.40 37.70 -7.67
C SER A 190 -15.78 37.59 -8.34
N SER A 191 -16.10 36.43 -8.94
CA SER A 191 -17.38 36.17 -9.60
C SER A 191 -18.56 36.15 -8.62
N ASN A 192 -18.36 35.72 -7.37
CA ASN A 192 -19.41 35.76 -6.35
C ASN A 192 -19.66 37.16 -5.79
N SER A 193 -18.71 38.08 -5.92
CA SER A 193 -18.87 39.47 -5.47
C SER A 193 -19.62 40.35 -6.47
N GLU A 194 -19.61 40.01 -7.76
CA GLU A 194 -20.36 40.73 -8.81
C GLU A 194 -21.83 40.28 -8.92
N MET A 195 -22.18 39.11 -8.38
CA MET A 195 -23.54 38.57 -8.43
C MET A 195 -24.44 39.06 -7.27
N ILE A 196 -23.90 39.88 -6.35
CA ILE A 196 -24.59 40.45 -5.18
C ILE A 196 -24.81 41.98 -5.34
N ARG A 197 -24.57 42.55 -6.53
CA ARG A 197 -24.95 43.94 -6.87
C ARG A 197 -26.03 43.95 -7.94
#